data_AF-A0A3C0DS53-F1
#
_entry.id   AF-A0A3C0DS53-F1
#
_cell.length_a   1.000
_cell.length_b   1.000
_cell.length_c   1.000
_cell.angle_alpha   90.00
_cell.angle_beta   90.00
_cell.angle_gamma   90.00
#
_symmetry.space_group_name_H-M   'P 1'
#
loop_
_entity.id
_entity.type
_entity.pdbx_description
1 polymer ?
#
loop_
_entity_poly.entity_id
_entity_poly.type
_entity_poly.pdbx_seq_one_letter_code
_entity_poly.pdbx_strand_id
1 'polypeptide(L)' 'AEGDYISREVDPILDKISKHGIHSLTESERQILDKARSKM' A
#
# COMPACT_ATOMS: atom_id res chain seq x y z
N ALA A 1 -14.77 6.60 4.33
CA ALA A 1 -14.39 7.54 3.26
C ALA A 1 -13.14 7.02 2.55
N GLU A 2 -12.79 7.49 1.34
CA GLU A 2 -11.59 7.01 0.63
C GLU A 2 -10.29 7.24 1.43
N GLY A 3 -10.24 8.28 2.25
CA GLY A 3 -9.15 8.51 3.20
C GLY A 3 -8.96 7.39 4.24
N ASP A 4 -10.03 6.69 4.64
CA ASP A 4 -9.92 5.56 5.57
C ASP A 4 -9.25 4.35 4.90
N TYR A 5 -9.45 4.16 3.60
CA TYR A 5 -8.83 3.07 2.85
C TYR A 5 -7.33 3.30 2.68
N ILE A 6 -6.94 4.52 2.29
CA ILE A 6 -5.51 4.86 2.18
C ILE A 6 -4.83 4.68 3.54
N SER A 7 -5.42 5.19 4.61
CA SER A 7 -4.80 5.09 5.93
C SER A 7 -4.71 3.67 6.48
N ARG A 8 -5.70 2.81 6.22
CA ARG A 8 -5.72 1.44 6.77
C ARG A 8 -4.95 0.44 5.93
N GLU A 9 -4.99 0.58 4.61
CA GLU A 9 -4.46 -0.44 3.70
C GLU A 9 -3.19 0.02 2.99
N VAL A 10 -3.03 1.32 2.69
CA VAL A 10 -1.88 1.83 1.91
C VAL A 10 -0.75 2.30 2.82
N ASP A 11 -1.04 3.09 3.87
CA ASP A 11 -0.02 3.63 4.77
C ASP A 11 0.89 2.55 5.40
N PRO A 12 0.36 1.41 5.89
CA PRO A 12 1.22 0.35 6.44
C PRO A 12 2.18 -0.25 5.40
N ILE A 13 1.76 -0.29 4.13
CA ILE A 13 2.59 -0.80 3.03
C ILE A 13 3.70 0.19 2.72
N LEU A 14 3.41 1.50 2.70
CA LEU A 14 4.41 2.55 2.49
C LEU A 14 5.44 2.58 3.64
N ASP A 15 5.01 2.40 4.88
CA ASP A 15 5.90 2.29 6.05
C ASP A 15 6.81 1.05 5.94
N LYS A 16 6.25 -0.10 5.54
CA LYS A 16 7.01 -1.33 5.30
C LYS A 16 8.07 -1.16 4.22
N ILE A 17 7.73 -0.55 3.08
CA ILE A 17 8.69 -0.25 2.00
C ILE A 17 9.80 0.67 2.49
N SER A 18 9.46 1.68 3.31
CA SER A 18 10.44 2.62 3.85
C SER A 18 11.45 1.94 4.78
N LYS A 19 11.03 0.91 5.52
CA LYS A 19 11.89 0.17 6.47
C LYS A 19 12.67 -0.98 5.84
N HIS A 20 12.05 -1.70 4.90
CA HIS A 20 12.56 -2.97 4.40
C HIS A 20 12.82 -2.98 2.89
N GLY A 21 12.45 -1.92 2.17
CA GLY A 21 12.55 -1.82 0.72
C GLY A 21 11.40 -2.51 -0.02
N ILE A 22 11.28 -2.22 -1.33
CA ILE A 22 10.18 -2.68 -2.19
C ILE A 22 10.08 -4.22 -2.32
N HIS A 23 11.19 -4.93 -2.13
CA HIS A 23 11.23 -6.40 -2.20
C HIS A 23 10.53 -7.08 -1.02
N SER A 24 10.24 -6.34 0.05
CA SER A 24 9.50 -6.84 1.21
C SER A 24 8.00 -7.04 0.94
N LEU A 25 7.51 -6.59 -0.21
CA LEU A 25 6.10 -6.68 -0.56
C LEU A 25 5.69 -8.11 -0.92
N THR A 26 4.54 -8.51 -0.39
CA THR A 26 3.77 -9.67 -0.82
C THR A 26 2.94 -9.32 -2.06
N GLU A 27 2.38 -10.35 -2.69
CA GLU A 27 1.51 -10.17 -3.85
C GLU A 27 0.21 -9.42 -3.51
N SER A 28 -0.38 -9.71 -2.35
CA SER A 28 -1.55 -8.98 -1.85
C SER A 28 -1.27 -7.50 -1.63
N GLU A 29 -0.11 -7.16 -1.04
CA GLU A 29 0.28 -5.76 -0.82
C GLU A 29 0.52 -5.03 -2.15
N ARG A 30 1.12 -5.70 -3.15
CA ARG A 30 1.22 -5.14 -4.50
C ARG A 30 -0.16 -4.84 -5.10
N GLN A 31 -1.11 -5.76 -4.98
CA GLN A 31 -2.48 -5.55 -5.46
C GLN A 31 -3.19 -4.38 -4.77
N ILE A 32 -2.94 -4.16 -3.47
CA ILE A 32 -3.49 -3.01 -2.73
C ILE A 32 -2.93 -1.71 -3.30
N LEU A 33 -1.61 -1.63 -3.53
CA LEU A 33 -0.99 -0.45 -4.14
C LEU A 33 -1.50 -0.19 -5.56
N ASP A 34 -1.68 -1.23 -6.37
CA ASP A 34 -2.22 -1.09 -7.73
C ASP A 34 -3.67 -0.59 -7.72
N LYS A 35 -4.50 -1.09 -6.81
CA LYS A 35 -5.87 -0.59 -6.60
C LYS A 35 -5.87 0.86 -6.15
N ALA A 36 -4.99 1.24 -5.22
CA ALA A 36 -4.86 2.62 -4.79
C ALA A 36 -4.45 3.54 -5.96
N ARG A 37 -3.53 3.08 -6.82
CA ARG A 37 -3.06 3.83 -8.00
C ARG A 37 -4.15 4.05 -9.05
N SER A 38 -5.09 3.12 -9.19
CA SER A 38 -6.24 3.26 -10.10
C SER A 38 -7.31 4.26 -9.66
N LYS A 39 -7.24 4.74 -8.40
CA LYS A 39 -8.18 5.69 -7.81
C LYS A 39 -7.67 7.14 -7.81
N MET A 40 -6.46 7.37 -8.32
CA MET A 40 -5.86 8.69 -8.56
C MET A 40 -5.99 9.05 -10.03
#